data_AF-A0A2V8VGI6-F1
#
_entry.id   AF-A0A2V8VGI6-F1
#
_cell.length_a   1.000
_cell.length_b   1.000
_cell.length_c   1.000
_cell.angle_alpha   90.00
_cell.angle_beta   90.00
_cell.angle_gamma   90.00
#
_symmetry.space_group_name_H-M   'P 1'
#
loop_
_entity.id
_entity.type
_entity.pdbx_description
1 polymer ?
#
loop_
_entity_poly.entity_id
_entity_poly.type
_entity_poly.pdbx_seq_one_letter_code
_entity_poly.pdbx_strand_id
1 'polypeptide(L)'
;MKFPVNLATHPARKDRPILVASGAVGVLLVATLVLLVSLALADRRRSADTRRVIQRLDQQLARSAGEQTRLSAVLQRPENAEVLERSLFLNSLLYWKGISWTKVFADLEKALPPNVRIMNIRPQIVSENRVYLEMMVGAESQVPVVDLLKR
;
A
#
# COMPACT_ATOMS: atom_id res chain seq x y z
N MET A 1 92.97 -46.70 26.30
CA MET A 1 92.86 -45.27 25.94
C MET A 1 91.45 -44.81 26.27
N LYS A 2 91.28 -43.81 27.14
CA LYS A 2 89.97 -43.26 27.52
C LYS A 2 89.81 -41.90 26.85
N PHE A 3 88.84 -41.77 25.95
CA PHE A 3 88.46 -40.48 25.38
C PHE A 3 87.57 -39.74 26.38
N PRO A 4 87.93 -38.51 26.82
CA PRO A 4 87.01 -37.69 27.59
C PRO A 4 85.95 -37.16 26.61
N VAL A 5 84.83 -37.89 26.48
CA VAL A 5 83.66 -37.40 25.77
C VAL A 5 83.07 -36.26 26.59
N ASN A 6 83.10 -35.06 26.01
CA ASN A 6 82.42 -33.90 26.58
C ASN A 6 80.91 -34.01 26.28
N LEU A 7 80.12 -34.38 27.30
CA LEU A 7 78.65 -34.45 27.21
C LEU A 7 77.96 -33.09 27.45
N ALA A 8 78.69 -31.99 27.55
CA ALA A 8 78.10 -30.66 27.68
C ALA A 8 77.62 -30.11 26.32
N THR A 9 76.73 -30.84 25.65
CA THR A 9 76.00 -30.32 24.47
C THR A 9 74.50 -30.37 24.75
N HIS A 10 74.06 -29.57 25.72
CA HIS A 10 72.69 -29.10 25.72
C HIS A 10 72.77 -27.62 25.35
N PRO A 11 72.42 -27.20 24.12
CA PRO A 11 72.22 -25.80 23.85
C PRO A 11 71.11 -25.34 24.79
N ALA A 12 71.39 -24.36 25.65
CA ALA A 12 70.39 -23.77 26.52
C ALA A 12 69.25 -23.22 25.63
N ARG A 13 68.18 -24.00 25.48
CA ARG A 13 67.01 -23.60 24.71
C ARG A 13 66.45 -22.35 25.39
N LYS A 14 66.33 -21.27 24.62
CA LYS A 14 65.57 -20.10 25.05
C LYS A 14 64.10 -20.49 24.95
N ASP A 15 63.55 -21.12 25.99
CA ASP A 15 62.14 -21.51 26.05
C ASP A 15 61.20 -20.35 26.39
N ARG A 16 61.77 -19.25 26.93
CA ARG A 16 61.05 -18.01 27.25
C ARG A 16 60.21 -17.45 26.08
N PRO A 17 60.74 -17.31 24.85
CA PRO A 17 59.93 -16.86 23.71
C PRO A 17 58.78 -17.81 23.35
N ILE A 18 58.97 -19.13 23.50
CA ILE A 18 57.91 -20.12 23.21
C ILE A 18 56.79 -20.03 24.26
N LEU A 19 57.14 -19.86 25.53
CA LEU A 19 56.18 -19.64 26.63
C LEU A 19 55.40 -18.32 26.46
N VAL A 20 56.07 -17.25 26.04
CA VAL A 20 55.39 -15.96 25.77
C VAL A 20 54.48 -16.07 24.54
N ALA A 21 54.94 -16.76 23.49
CA ALA A 21 54.14 -16.98 22.29
C ALA A 21 52.89 -17.84 22.57
N SER A 22 53.01 -18.92 23.34
CA SER A 22 51.87 -19.75 23.72
C SER A 22 50.90 -19.01 24.63
N GLY A 23 51.39 -18.18 25.55
CA GLY A 23 50.57 -17.28 26.36
C GLY A 23 49.79 -16.28 25.51
N ALA A 24 50.45 -15.64 24.54
CA ALA A 24 49.80 -14.71 23.61
C ALA A 24 48.72 -15.39 22.77
N VAL A 25 48.98 -16.58 22.24
CA VAL A 25 48.00 -17.39 21.52
C VAL A 25 46.84 -17.78 22.42
N GLY A 26 47.11 -18.18 23.66
CA GLY A 26 46.07 -18.50 24.64
C GLY A 26 45.14 -17.32 24.93
N VAL A 27 45.70 -16.13 25.15
CA VAL A 27 44.92 -14.89 25.34
C VAL A 27 44.09 -14.58 24.10
N LEU A 28 44.66 -14.73 22.90
CA LEU A 28 43.95 -14.48 21.64
C LEU A 28 42.78 -15.45 21.46
N LEU A 29 42.97 -16.74 21.78
CA LEU A 29 41.90 -17.74 21.74
C LEU A 29 40.79 -17.43 22.74
N VAL A 30 41.13 -17.05 23.98
CA VAL A 30 40.13 -16.65 24.99
C VAL A 30 39.37 -15.41 24.55
N ALA A 31 40.05 -14.39 24.04
CA ALA A 31 39.41 -13.19 23.52
C ALA A 31 38.45 -13.51 22.36
N THR A 32 38.88 -14.38 21.44
CA THR A 32 38.06 -14.82 20.31
C THR A 32 36.85 -15.61 20.80
N LEU A 33 37.02 -16.50 21.78
CA LEU A 33 35.92 -17.26 22.37
C LEU A 33 34.88 -16.33 23.03
N VAL A 34 35.33 -15.34 23.81
CA VAL A 34 34.44 -14.36 24.43
C VAL A 34 33.67 -13.56 23.37
N LEU A 35 34.34 -13.15 22.30
CA LEU A 35 33.71 -12.48 21.17
C LEU A 35 32.63 -13.36 20.52
N LEU A 36 32.95 -14.61 20.20
CA LEU A 36 32.00 -15.54 19.59
C LEU A 36 30.79 -15.83 20.49
N VAL A 37 31.00 -16.02 21.80
CA VAL A 37 29.91 -16.23 22.76
C VAL A 37 29.01 -14.99 22.85
N SER A 38 29.59 -13.79 22.89
CA SER A 38 28.79 -12.55 22.95
C SER A 38 27.94 -12.35 21.68
N LEU A 39 28.51 -12.63 20.49
CA LEU A 39 27.77 -12.59 19.23
C LEU A 39 26.65 -13.64 19.18
N ALA A 40 26.93 -14.88 19.59
CA ALA A 40 25.93 -15.94 19.62
C ALA A 40 24.75 -15.63 20.56
N LEU A 41 25.03 -15.02 21.72
CA LEU A 41 23.98 -14.58 22.65
C LEU A 41 23.16 -13.41 22.08
N ALA A 42 23.80 -12.45 21.42
CA ALA A 42 23.11 -11.34 20.77
C ALA A 42 22.21 -11.82 19.61
N ASP A 43 22.69 -12.77 18.80
CA ASP A 43 21.97 -13.33 17.67
C ASP A 43 20.75 -14.16 18.09
N ARG A 44 20.89 -14.96 19.15
CA ARG A 44 19.77 -15.72 19.74
C ARG A 44 18.64 -14.81 20.22
N ARG A 45 18.95 -13.63 20.76
CA ARG A 45 17.92 -12.65 21.19
C ARG A 45 17.18 -12.06 19.98
N ARG A 46 17.91 -11.69 18.93
CA ARG A 46 17.32 -11.17 17.68
C ARG A 46 16.38 -12.18 17.04
N SER A 47 16.82 -13.44 16.93
CA SER A 47 16.01 -14.52 16.38
C SER A 47 14.71 -14.79 17.16
N ALA A 48 14.74 -14.66 18.49
CA ALA A 48 13.55 -14.83 19.33
C ALA A 48 12.54 -13.69 19.12
N ASP A 49 13.02 -12.45 19.01
CA ASP A 49 12.14 -11.29 18.80
C ASP A 49 11.53 -11.27 17.39
N THR A 50 12.32 -11.60 16.35
CA THR A 50 11.78 -11.75 14.99
C THR A 50 10.68 -12.81 14.92
N ARG A 51 10.87 -13.98 15.57
CA ARG A 51 9.83 -15.03 15.63
C ARG A 51 8.57 -14.56 16.34
N ARG A 52 8.69 -13.80 17.44
CA ARG A 52 7.54 -13.22 18.15
C ARG A 52 6.78 -12.20 17.30
N VAL A 53 7.50 -11.38 16.54
CA VAL A 53 6.89 -10.39 15.63
C VAL A 53 6.12 -11.09 14.51
N ILE A 54 6.72 -12.12 13.88
CA ILE A 54 6.05 -12.93 12.85
C ILE A 54 4.78 -13.57 13.41
N GLN A 55 4.85 -14.22 14.58
CA GLN A 55 3.68 -14.84 15.21
C GLN A 55 2.56 -13.84 15.51
N ARG A 56 2.89 -12.61 15.93
CA ARG A 56 1.89 -11.56 16.16
C ARG A 56 1.24 -11.11 14.85
N LEU A 57 2.02 -10.95 13.78
CA LEU A 57 1.52 -10.57 12.46
C LEU A 57 0.60 -11.65 11.88
N ASP A 58 0.98 -12.92 11.98
CA ASP A 58 0.14 -14.05 11.54
C ASP A 58 -1.19 -14.09 12.29
N GLN A 59 -1.18 -13.84 13.61
CA GLN A 59 -2.42 -13.76 14.39
C GLN A 59 -3.31 -12.59 13.97
N GLN A 60 -2.74 -11.44 13.61
CA GLN A 60 -3.49 -10.29 13.11
C GLN A 60 -4.09 -10.57 11.73
N LEU A 61 -3.32 -11.18 10.83
CA LEU A 61 -3.77 -11.64 9.52
C LEU A 61 -4.92 -12.64 9.64
N ALA A 62 -4.80 -13.64 10.51
CA ALA A 62 -5.85 -14.62 10.74
C ALA A 62 -7.16 -13.98 11.29
N ARG A 63 -7.04 -13.01 12.19
CA ARG A 63 -8.21 -12.25 12.69
C ARG A 63 -8.87 -11.45 11.58
N SER A 64 -8.10 -10.70 10.80
CA SER A 64 -8.62 -9.87 9.71
C SER A 64 -9.26 -10.72 8.61
N ALA A 65 -8.66 -11.85 8.24
CA ALA A 65 -9.23 -12.80 7.28
C ALA A 65 -10.55 -13.40 7.78
N GLY A 66 -10.66 -13.70 9.08
CA GLY A 66 -11.90 -14.15 9.70
C GLY A 66 -13.00 -13.09 9.65
N GLU A 67 -12.67 -11.82 9.91
CA GLU A 67 -13.61 -10.71 9.80
C GLU A 67 -14.07 -10.48 8.35
N GLN A 68 -13.16 -10.50 7.38
CA GLN A 68 -13.51 -10.41 5.96
C GLN A 68 -14.46 -11.52 5.54
N THR A 69 -14.18 -12.77 5.96
CA THR A 69 -15.03 -13.93 5.66
C THR A 69 -16.41 -13.81 6.30
N ARG A 70 -16.49 -13.28 7.53
CA ARG A 70 -17.76 -13.05 8.22
C ARG A 70 -18.59 -11.97 7.54
N LEU A 71 -17.96 -10.86 7.13
CA LEU A 71 -18.63 -9.77 6.44
C LEU A 71 -19.09 -10.19 5.04
N SER A 72 -18.26 -10.92 4.28
CA SER A 72 -18.65 -11.43 2.97
C SER A 72 -19.76 -12.47 3.07
N ALA A 73 -19.75 -13.33 4.09
CA ALA A 73 -20.84 -14.27 4.34
C ALA A 73 -22.17 -13.55 4.68
N VAL A 74 -22.14 -12.39 5.33
CA VAL A 74 -23.33 -11.56 5.54
C VAL A 74 -23.80 -10.93 4.23
N LEU A 75 -22.90 -10.42 3.39
CA LEU A 75 -23.25 -9.82 2.10
C LEU A 75 -23.77 -10.85 1.07
N GLN A 76 -23.31 -12.10 1.14
CA GLN A 76 -23.75 -13.19 0.28
C GLN A 76 -25.08 -13.82 0.71
N ARG A 77 -25.64 -13.40 1.84
CA ARG A 77 -27.00 -13.85 2.22
C ARG A 77 -28.00 -13.31 1.19
N PRO A 78 -28.90 -14.16 0.67
CA PRO A 78 -29.84 -13.77 -0.38
C PRO A 78 -30.76 -12.62 0.07
N GLU A 79 -31.06 -12.51 1.37
CA GLU A 79 -31.85 -11.40 1.92
C GLU A 79 -31.13 -10.05 1.85
N ASN A 80 -29.78 -10.05 1.94
CA ASN A 80 -28.97 -8.83 1.86
C ASN A 80 -28.63 -8.46 0.42
N ALA A 81 -28.54 -9.46 -0.48
CA ALA A 81 -28.32 -9.23 -1.91
C ALA A 81 -29.48 -8.43 -2.54
N GLU A 82 -30.73 -8.77 -2.21
CA GLU A 82 -31.92 -8.06 -2.72
C GLU A 82 -32.00 -6.61 -2.20
N VAL A 83 -31.65 -6.37 -0.93
CA VAL A 83 -31.61 -5.02 -0.35
C VAL A 83 -30.48 -4.19 -0.94
N LEU A 84 -29.32 -4.79 -1.22
CA LEU A 84 -28.20 -4.13 -1.88
C LEU A 84 -28.56 -3.73 -3.31
N GLU A 85 -29.15 -4.65 -4.09
CA GLU A 85 -29.62 -4.39 -5.45
C GLU A 85 -30.67 -3.26 -5.47
N ARG A 86 -31.66 -3.34 -4.57
CA ARG A 86 -32.68 -2.30 -4.42
C ARG A 86 -32.07 -0.96 -4.01
N SER A 87 -31.06 -0.94 -3.14
CA SER A 87 -30.39 0.30 -2.70
C SER A 87 -29.57 0.93 -3.83
N LEU A 88 -28.88 0.13 -4.64
CA LEU A 88 -28.16 0.62 -5.83
C LEU A 88 -29.12 1.15 -6.89
N PHE A 89 -30.25 0.45 -7.11
CA PHE A 89 -31.31 0.91 -8.00
C PHE A 89 -32.00 2.19 -7.50
N LEU A 90 -32.29 2.29 -6.20
CA LEU A 90 -32.89 3.50 -5.64
C LEU A 90 -31.91 4.68 -5.66
N ASN A 91 -30.62 4.46 -5.41
CA ASN A 91 -29.60 5.48 -5.58
C ASN A 91 -29.52 5.94 -7.05
N SER A 92 -29.54 5.02 -8.01
CA SER A 92 -29.56 5.37 -9.45
C SER A 92 -30.78 6.23 -9.80
N LEU A 93 -31.95 5.91 -9.26
CA LEU A 93 -33.15 6.73 -9.43
C LEU A 93 -33.10 8.08 -8.70
N LEU A 94 -32.48 8.15 -7.52
CA LEU A 94 -32.30 9.41 -6.79
C LEU A 94 -31.36 10.37 -7.53
N TYR A 95 -30.30 9.86 -8.17
CA TYR A 95 -29.41 10.68 -9.00
C TYR A 95 -30.16 11.40 -10.13
N TRP A 96 -31.21 10.77 -10.69
CA TRP A 96 -32.08 11.40 -11.69
C TRP A 96 -33.02 12.46 -11.09
N LYS A 97 -33.40 12.33 -9.82
CA LYS A 97 -34.33 13.24 -9.11
C LYS A 97 -33.63 14.44 -8.46
N GLY A 98 -32.33 14.37 -8.21
CA GLY A 98 -31.54 15.47 -7.63
C GLY A 98 -31.34 16.66 -8.57
N ILE A 99 -31.56 16.48 -9.88
CA ILE A 99 -31.43 17.55 -10.87
C ILE A 99 -32.76 18.31 -10.96
N SER A 100 -32.77 19.58 -10.55
CA SER A 100 -33.91 20.47 -10.75
C SER A 100 -34.00 20.87 -12.22
N TRP A 101 -34.62 20.02 -13.05
CA TRP A 101 -34.82 20.25 -14.48
C TRP A 101 -35.48 21.60 -14.77
N THR A 102 -36.42 22.00 -13.93
CA THR A 102 -37.06 23.33 -14.02
C THR A 102 -36.04 24.46 -13.94
N LYS A 103 -35.07 24.37 -13.01
CA LYS A 103 -34.02 25.38 -12.87
C LYS A 103 -33.04 25.33 -14.05
N VAL A 104 -32.64 24.14 -14.48
CA VAL A 104 -31.76 23.95 -15.65
C VAL A 104 -32.38 24.56 -16.92
N PHE A 105 -33.67 24.33 -17.17
CA PHE A 105 -34.35 24.91 -18.33
C PHE A 105 -34.59 26.41 -18.20
N ALA A 106 -34.89 26.91 -16.99
CA ALA A 106 -35.02 28.35 -16.75
C ALA A 106 -33.69 29.11 -16.93
N ASP A 107 -32.58 28.50 -16.53
CA ASP A 107 -31.24 29.08 -16.74
C ASP A 107 -30.80 28.97 -18.21
N LEU A 108 -31.18 27.89 -18.90
CA LEU A 108 -30.98 27.75 -20.35
C LEU A 108 -31.75 28.82 -21.14
N GLU A 109 -33.00 29.10 -20.78
CA GLU A 109 -33.81 30.14 -21.42
C GLU A 109 -33.15 31.52 -21.35
N LYS A 110 -32.53 31.86 -20.22
CA LYS A 110 -31.79 33.12 -20.05
C LYS A 110 -30.50 33.19 -20.88
N ALA A 111 -29.91 32.04 -21.20
CA ALA A 111 -28.69 31.95 -21.99
C ALA A 111 -28.96 31.96 -23.51
N LEU A 112 -30.20 31.64 -23.94
CA LEU A 112 -30.57 31.63 -25.35
C LEU A 112 -30.72 33.06 -25.92
N PRO A 113 -30.10 33.36 -27.07
CA PRO A 113 -30.35 34.60 -27.79
C PRO A 113 -31.81 34.68 -28.27
N PRO A 114 -32.40 35.89 -28.37
CA PRO A 114 -33.81 36.10 -28.68
C PRO A 114 -34.24 35.58 -30.06
N ASN A 115 -33.29 35.30 -30.94
CA ASN A 115 -33.43 34.89 -32.33
C ASN A 115 -32.96 33.43 -32.57
N VAL A 116 -32.85 32.64 -31.50
CA VAL A 116 -32.56 31.20 -31.54
C VAL A 116 -33.71 30.43 -30.91
N ARG A 117 -34.24 29.43 -31.63
CA ARG A 117 -35.29 28.53 -31.12
C ARG A 117 -34.73 27.12 -30.94
N ILE A 118 -34.94 26.54 -29.76
CA ILE A 118 -34.65 25.12 -29.54
C ILE A 118 -35.74 24.29 -30.24
N MET A 119 -35.31 23.38 -31.11
CA MET A 119 -36.18 22.42 -31.81
C MET A 119 -36.24 21.08 -31.10
N ASN A 120 -35.12 20.65 -30.50
CA ASN A 120 -35.05 19.42 -29.74
C ASN A 120 -34.00 19.52 -28.64
N ILE A 121 -34.26 18.92 -27.48
CA ILE A 121 -33.34 18.87 -26.34
C ILE A 121 -33.33 17.46 -25.74
N ARG A 122 -32.15 16.86 -25.64
CA ARG A 122 -31.93 15.53 -25.07
C ARG A 122 -30.89 15.64 -23.95
N PRO A 123 -31.34 15.72 -22.69
CA PRO A 123 -30.42 15.72 -21.57
C PRO A 123 -29.89 14.31 -21.30
N GLN A 124 -28.59 14.20 -21.01
CA GLN A 124 -27.90 12.98 -20.62
C GLN A 124 -27.10 13.20 -19.34
N ILE A 125 -27.15 12.24 -18.42
CA ILE A 125 -26.37 12.26 -17.17
C ILE A 125 -25.14 11.38 -17.41
N VAL A 126 -23.95 11.99 -17.46
CA VAL A 126 -22.72 11.29 -17.89
C VAL A 126 -21.86 10.86 -16.69
N SER A 127 -21.92 11.57 -15.55
CA SER A 127 -21.25 11.23 -14.28
C SER A 127 -21.67 12.21 -13.18
N GLU A 128 -21.46 11.87 -11.90
CA GLU A 128 -21.77 12.67 -10.69
C GLU A 128 -21.85 14.18 -10.96
N ASN A 129 -23.09 14.70 -10.93
CA ASN A 129 -23.43 16.12 -11.03
C ASN A 129 -23.10 16.85 -12.34
N ARG A 130 -22.73 16.14 -13.42
CA ARG A 130 -22.56 16.73 -14.77
C ARG A 130 -23.70 16.30 -15.69
N VAL A 131 -24.41 17.30 -16.21
CA VAL A 131 -25.48 17.14 -17.20
C VAL A 131 -24.96 17.57 -18.56
N TYR A 132 -25.06 16.68 -19.55
CA TYR A 132 -24.81 17.00 -20.94
C TYR A 132 -26.14 17.27 -21.63
N LEU A 133 -26.26 18.36 -22.38
CA LEU A 133 -27.47 18.68 -23.13
C LEU A 133 -27.15 18.64 -24.61
N GLU A 134 -27.66 17.62 -25.29
CA GLU A 134 -27.65 17.58 -26.75
C GLU A 134 -28.84 18.40 -27.25
N MET A 135 -28.58 19.45 -28.03
CA MET A 135 -29.60 20.39 -28.48
C MET A 135 -29.54 20.58 -29.99
N MET A 136 -30.72 20.61 -30.60
CA MET A 136 -30.89 21.07 -31.97
C MET A 136 -31.53 22.44 -31.94
N VAL A 137 -30.84 23.45 -32.46
CA VAL A 137 -31.27 24.85 -32.48
C VAL A 137 -31.48 25.33 -33.91
N GLY A 138 -32.55 26.08 -34.14
CA GLY A 138 -32.82 26.78 -35.39
C GLY A 138 -32.73 28.30 -35.18
N ALA A 139 -32.19 29.01 -36.16
CA ALA A 139 -32.07 30.46 -36.12
C ALA A 139 -32.44 31.05 -37.50
N GLU A 140 -32.97 32.28 -37.52
CA GLU A 140 -33.37 32.96 -38.77
C GLU A 140 -32.18 33.41 -39.64
N SER A 141 -30.98 33.48 -39.07
CA SER A 141 -29.74 33.92 -39.72
C SER A 141 -28.53 33.22 -39.09
N GLN A 142 -27.42 33.10 -39.81
CA GLN A 142 -26.18 32.47 -39.31
C GLN A 142 -25.53 33.24 -38.15
N VAL A 143 -25.79 34.55 -38.04
CA VAL A 143 -25.17 35.45 -37.03
C VAL A 143 -25.54 35.05 -35.59
N PRO A 144 -26.83 34.85 -35.22
CA PRO A 144 -27.21 34.42 -33.87
C PRO A 144 -26.71 33.04 -33.43
N VAL A 145 -26.39 32.12 -34.36
CA VAL A 145 -25.76 30.83 -34.02
C VAL A 145 -24.34 31.03 -33.53
N VAL A 146 -23.63 32.01 -34.09
CA VAL A 146 -22.25 32.35 -33.69
C VAL A 146 -22.23 33.03 -32.31
N ASP A 147 -23.24 33.84 -31.98
CA ASP A 147 -23.35 34.46 -30.65
C ASP A 147 -23.68 33.45 -29.54
N LEU A 148 -24.42 32.37 -29.86
CA LEU A 148 -24.67 31.25 -28.95
C LEU A 148 -23.38 30.48 -28.59
N LEU A 149 -22.43 30.35 -29.53
CA LEU A 149 -21.18 29.60 -29.35
C LEU A 149 -20.07 30.39 -28.64
N LYS A 150 -20.22 31.71 -28.51
CA LYS A 150 -19.21 32.62 -27.93
C LYS A 150 -19.40 32.91 -26.43
N ARG A 151 -20.49 32.44 -25.82
CA ARG A 151 -20.78 32.54 -24.38
C ARG A 151 -20.60 31.20 -23.69
#